data_AF-A0A5A7N4I7-F1
#
_entry.id   AF-A0A5A7N4I7-F1
#
_cell.length_a   1.000
_cell.length_b   1.000
_cell.length_c   1.000
_cell.angle_alpha   90.00
_cell.angle_beta   90.00
_cell.angle_gamma   90.00
#
_symmetry.space_group_name_H-M   'P 1'
#
loop_
_entity.id
_entity.type
_entity.pdbx_description
1 polymer ?
#
loop_
_entity_poly.entity_id
_entity_poly.type
_entity_poly.pdbx_seq_one_letter_code
_entity_poly.pdbx_strand_id
1 'polypeptide(L)'
;MKSADAIKTTMARIVYPPSAALALCALFAIPVLAQTSPTSSAIAPQMDGYQIETVFSKTLNNRMKSIDDLERTFEKRFRKTGTDDSTSQRSAIHRFPKSRTIGTQWAGETLIPDAENYTMGNLIAALAADNLNRALPDFKGTLRLTIDRLKVSSHPIAFLNASNSYVMGKVEWLDSEGHLVKSQDVTANLVIDPSVDLNYDGPKYAFIETDEADRVGPTLAYFVEKALESLWPEQDDKINGPVIIRLSGPNESIIFNN
;
A
#
# COMPACT_ATOMS: atom_id res chain seq x y z
N MET A 1 80.11 25.16 21.58
CA MET A 1 79.71 24.43 22.80
C MET A 1 78.62 23.44 22.42
N LYS A 2 78.90 22.14 22.63
CA LYS A 2 78.02 20.95 22.77
C LYS A 2 76.90 20.75 21.71
N SER A 3 77.00 19.80 20.77
CA SER A 3 77.02 18.33 20.88
C SER A 3 75.63 17.70 20.90
N ALA A 4 75.58 16.54 20.22
CA ALA A 4 74.58 15.47 20.26
C ALA A 4 73.40 15.60 19.29
N ASP A 5 72.93 14.55 18.62
CA ASP A 5 73.51 13.27 18.22
C ASP A 5 72.48 12.65 17.25
N ALA A 6 72.97 11.88 16.29
CA ALA A 6 72.17 11.16 15.33
C ALA A 6 71.53 9.91 15.95
N ILE A 7 70.25 9.62 15.64
CA ILE A 7 69.77 8.24 15.58
C ILE A 7 68.89 8.06 14.34
N LYS A 8 69.44 7.39 13.33
CA LYS A 8 68.73 6.75 12.23
C LYS A 8 68.09 5.48 12.76
N THR A 9 66.77 5.34 12.66
CA THR A 9 66.09 4.06 12.85
C THR A 9 65.50 3.61 11.52
N THR A 10 66.26 2.72 10.88
CA THR A 10 65.84 1.82 9.82
C THR A 10 64.81 0.84 10.38
N MET A 11 63.61 0.77 9.81
CA MET A 11 62.67 -0.33 10.02
C MET A 11 62.38 -0.98 8.68
N ALA A 12 62.72 -2.26 8.63
CA ALA A 12 62.73 -3.12 7.47
C ALA A 12 61.32 -3.37 6.93
N ARG A 13 61.18 -3.32 5.60
CA ARG A 13 60.08 -3.91 4.86
C ARG A 13 60.10 -5.42 5.08
N ILE A 14 59.09 -5.93 5.76
CA ILE A 14 58.78 -7.36 5.75
C ILE A 14 57.83 -7.61 4.58
N VAL A 15 58.35 -8.24 3.54
CA VAL A 15 57.61 -8.81 2.42
C VAL A 15 57.41 -10.30 2.76
N TYR A 16 56.16 -10.75 2.86
CA TYR A 16 55.81 -12.17 2.90
C TYR A 16 54.65 -12.45 1.92
N PRO A 17 54.56 -13.69 1.40
CA PRO A 17 54.16 -14.02 0.04
C PRO A 17 52.64 -14.07 -0.19
N PRO A 18 52.18 -14.12 -1.45
CA PRO A 18 50.79 -14.36 -1.78
C PRO A 18 50.42 -15.81 -1.46
N SER A 19 49.69 -16.02 -0.36
CA SER A 19 48.98 -17.28 -0.12
C SER A 19 47.74 -17.31 -0.99
N ALA A 20 47.82 -18.05 -2.09
CA ALA A 20 46.68 -18.44 -2.91
C ALA A 20 45.74 -19.32 -2.07
N ALA A 21 44.71 -18.72 -1.49
CA ALA A 21 43.56 -19.43 -0.98
C ALA A 21 42.56 -19.61 -2.13
N LEU A 22 42.64 -20.77 -2.79
CA LEU A 22 41.59 -21.31 -3.64
C LEU A 22 40.37 -21.60 -2.74
N ALA A 23 39.53 -20.58 -2.53
CA ALA A 23 38.21 -20.76 -1.97
C ALA A 23 37.30 -21.27 -3.09
N LEU A 24 37.10 -22.59 -3.08
CA LEU A 24 36.11 -23.31 -3.86
C LEU A 24 34.72 -22.72 -3.57
N CYS A 25 34.27 -21.75 -4.38
CA CYS A 25 32.91 -21.27 -4.36
C CYS A 25 31.99 -22.38 -4.88
N ALA A 26 31.50 -23.21 -3.97
CA ALA A 26 30.36 -24.06 -4.22
C ALA A 26 29.17 -23.16 -4.53
N LEU A 27 28.81 -23.08 -5.82
CA LEU A 27 27.51 -22.59 -6.27
C LEU A 27 26.44 -23.53 -5.71
N PHE A 28 25.94 -23.21 -4.51
CA PHE A 28 24.63 -23.69 -4.10
C PHE A 28 23.60 -22.90 -4.91
N ALA A 29 23.09 -23.52 -5.97
CA ALA A 29 21.83 -23.14 -6.56
C ALA A 29 20.77 -23.30 -5.45
N ILE A 30 20.44 -22.20 -4.78
CA ILE A 30 19.28 -22.15 -3.90
C ILE A 30 18.08 -22.18 -4.85
N PRO A 31 17.25 -23.24 -4.86
CA PRO A 31 15.97 -23.14 -5.52
C PRO A 31 15.20 -22.06 -4.77
N VAL A 32 15.04 -20.90 -5.41
CA VAL A 32 14.04 -19.91 -5.01
C VAL A 32 12.71 -20.63 -5.17
N LEU A 33 12.22 -21.18 -4.06
CA LEU A 33 10.84 -21.62 -3.97
C LEU A 33 9.99 -20.37 -4.13
N ALA A 34 9.63 -20.08 -5.38
CA ALA A 34 8.55 -19.18 -5.71
C ALA A 34 7.32 -19.75 -4.99
N GLN A 35 6.99 -19.15 -3.85
CA GLN A 35 5.71 -19.38 -3.20
C GLN A 35 4.67 -18.85 -4.18
N THR A 36 4.08 -19.75 -4.95
CA THR A 36 2.90 -19.47 -5.75
C THR A 36 1.80 -19.12 -4.77
N SER A 37 1.51 -17.82 -4.67
CA SER A 37 0.34 -17.35 -3.95
C SER A 37 -0.92 -18.05 -4.49
N PRO A 38 -1.88 -18.39 -3.63
CA PRO A 38 -3.06 -19.15 -4.01
C PRO A 38 -3.82 -18.47 -5.15
N THR A 39 -4.25 -19.31 -6.09
CA THR A 39 -5.10 -19.02 -7.24
C THR A 39 -6.24 -18.06 -6.90
N SER A 40 -6.32 -17.01 -7.72
CA SER A 40 -7.22 -15.87 -7.68
C SER A 40 -8.68 -16.25 -7.42
N SER A 41 -9.19 -15.88 -6.23
CA SER A 41 -10.58 -15.49 -6.08
C SER A 41 -10.83 -14.24 -6.92
N ALA A 42 -11.99 -14.14 -7.57
CA ALA A 42 -12.30 -13.12 -8.57
C ALA A 42 -12.07 -11.68 -8.05
N ILE A 43 -11.03 -11.03 -8.54
CA ILE A 43 -10.76 -9.59 -8.41
C ILE A 43 -11.45 -8.91 -9.60
N ALA A 44 -12.22 -7.84 -9.35
CA ALA A 44 -12.91 -7.08 -10.38
C ALA A 44 -12.12 -5.78 -10.59
N PRO A 45 -10.94 -5.88 -11.22
CA PRO A 45 -10.92 -6.06 -12.68
C PRO A 45 -10.16 -7.28 -13.20
N GLN A 46 -10.54 -7.74 -14.40
CA GLN A 46 -9.84 -8.79 -15.14
C GLN A 46 -8.45 -8.32 -15.58
N MET A 47 -7.46 -9.22 -15.51
CA MET A 47 -6.05 -8.97 -15.82
C MET A 47 -5.65 -9.70 -17.11
N ASP A 48 -5.99 -9.13 -18.27
CA ASP A 48 -5.74 -9.79 -19.55
C ASP A 48 -4.35 -9.47 -20.11
N GLY A 49 -3.46 -10.46 -20.07
CA GLY A 49 -2.12 -10.37 -20.64
C GLY A 49 -1.09 -9.67 -19.75
N TYR A 50 -1.42 -9.44 -18.49
CA TYR A 50 -0.48 -8.99 -17.47
C TYR A 50 -0.75 -9.66 -16.13
N GLN A 51 0.21 -9.56 -15.21
CA GLN A 51 0.11 -10.06 -13.84
C GLN A 51 0.42 -8.95 -12.84
N ILE A 52 -0.23 -8.98 -11.69
CA ILE A 52 0.11 -8.12 -10.56
C ILE A 52 0.57 -8.98 -9.40
N GLU A 53 1.81 -8.77 -8.99
CA GLU A 53 2.41 -9.43 -7.84
C GLU A 53 2.44 -8.46 -6.66
N THR A 54 1.85 -8.84 -5.53
CA THR A 54 2.00 -8.10 -4.28
C THR A 54 2.91 -8.87 -3.34
N VAL A 55 3.99 -8.24 -2.89
CA VAL A 55 4.98 -8.82 -2.00
C VAL A 55 5.07 -7.99 -0.72
N PHE A 56 4.95 -8.63 0.44
CA PHE A 56 5.13 -7.96 1.72
C PHE A 56 6.50 -8.32 2.32
N SER A 57 7.15 -7.38 3.00
CA SER A 57 8.37 -7.69 3.76
C SER A 57 8.09 -8.82 4.76
N LYS A 58 9.11 -9.61 5.08
CA LYS A 58 8.98 -10.74 6.03
C LYS A 58 8.28 -10.34 7.34
N THR A 59 8.63 -9.18 7.88
CA THR A 59 8.03 -8.66 9.13
C THR A 59 6.55 -8.36 8.97
N LEU A 60 6.16 -7.73 7.85
CA LEU A 60 4.78 -7.39 7.57
C LEU A 60 3.96 -8.63 7.21
N ASN A 61 4.51 -9.51 6.37
CA ASN A 61 3.90 -10.77 5.95
C ASN A 61 3.49 -11.65 7.13
N ASN A 62 4.32 -11.72 8.18
CA ASN A 62 4.00 -12.45 9.41
C ASN A 62 2.75 -11.91 10.15
N ARG A 63 2.32 -10.68 9.85
CA ARG A 63 1.13 -10.03 10.42
C ARG A 63 -0.04 -9.93 9.43
N MET A 64 0.18 -10.23 8.15
CA MET A 64 -0.83 -10.03 7.10
C MET A 64 -2.09 -10.84 7.35
N LYS A 65 -1.98 -12.09 7.80
CA LYS A 65 -3.17 -12.87 8.14
C LYS A 65 -4.08 -12.14 9.16
N SER A 66 -3.51 -11.64 10.26
CA SER A 66 -4.28 -10.93 11.29
C SER A 66 -4.86 -9.62 10.78
N ILE A 67 -4.12 -8.89 9.94
CA ILE A 67 -4.58 -7.64 9.34
C ILE A 67 -5.71 -7.91 8.34
N ASP A 68 -5.56 -8.92 7.48
CA ASP A 68 -6.58 -9.34 6.52
C ASP A 68 -7.87 -9.79 7.22
N ASP A 69 -7.77 -10.58 8.30
CA ASP A 69 -8.94 -11.02 9.07
C ASP A 69 -9.69 -9.81 9.70
N LEU A 70 -8.94 -8.81 10.19
CA LEU A 70 -9.50 -7.59 10.80
C LEU A 70 -10.16 -6.70 9.74
N GLU A 71 -9.45 -6.40 8.66
CA GLU A 71 -9.93 -5.59 7.53
C GLU A 71 -11.16 -6.21 6.87
N ARG A 72 -11.17 -7.54 6.72
CA ARG A 72 -12.34 -8.28 6.25
C ARG A 72 -13.53 -8.15 7.20
N THR A 73 -13.28 -8.13 8.51
CA THR A 73 -14.34 -7.93 9.52
C THR A 73 -14.92 -6.53 9.41
N PHE A 74 -14.07 -5.50 9.26
CA PHE A 74 -14.52 -4.13 9.02
C PHE A 74 -15.30 -4.01 7.73
N GLU A 75 -14.82 -4.60 6.63
CA GLU A 75 -15.49 -4.58 5.34
C GLU A 75 -16.88 -5.23 5.39
N LYS A 76 -17.00 -6.42 5.98
CA LYS A 76 -18.30 -7.09 6.15
C LYS A 76 -19.27 -6.26 6.98
N ARG A 77 -18.76 -5.60 8.03
CA ARG A 77 -19.57 -4.73 8.87
C ARG A 77 -20.03 -3.51 8.08
N PHE A 78 -19.11 -2.84 7.39
CA PHE A 78 -19.40 -1.70 6.53
C PHE A 78 -20.49 -2.02 5.50
N ARG A 79 -20.37 -3.11 4.74
CA ARG A 79 -21.40 -3.51 3.76
C ARG A 79 -22.75 -3.79 4.40
N LYS A 80 -22.76 -4.37 5.60
CA LYS A 80 -23.99 -4.65 6.34
C LYS A 80 -24.64 -3.36 6.86
N THR A 81 -23.89 -2.50 7.53
CA THR A 81 -24.44 -1.40 8.36
C THR A 81 -24.12 0.01 7.88
N GLY A 82 -23.27 0.19 6.87
CA GLY A 82 -22.76 1.50 6.43
C GLY A 82 -21.76 2.14 7.38
N THR A 83 -21.22 1.36 8.33
CA THR A 83 -20.24 1.79 9.34
C THR A 83 -19.38 0.60 9.72
N ASP A 84 -18.11 0.86 10.02
CA ASP A 84 -17.09 -0.08 10.47
C ASP A 84 -16.94 -0.13 12.00
N ASP A 85 -17.59 0.75 12.77
CA ASP A 85 -17.52 0.77 14.23
C ASP A 85 -18.39 -0.32 14.88
N SER A 86 -17.84 -1.02 15.88
CA SER A 86 -18.55 -2.04 16.66
C SER A 86 -19.36 -1.45 17.81
N THR A 87 -19.06 -0.23 18.25
CA THR A 87 -19.63 0.38 19.45
C THR A 87 -20.83 1.27 19.12
N SER A 88 -21.97 0.97 19.77
CA SER A 88 -23.24 1.67 19.54
C SER A 88 -23.19 3.18 19.82
N GLN A 89 -22.32 3.63 20.74
CA GLN A 89 -22.21 5.03 21.16
C GLN A 89 -21.56 5.96 20.12
N ARG A 90 -20.47 5.54 19.47
CA ARG A 90 -19.93 6.27 18.30
C ARG A 90 -20.81 6.06 17.06
N SER A 91 -21.41 4.88 16.93
CA SER A 91 -22.30 4.60 15.80
C SER A 91 -23.55 5.49 15.78
N ALA A 92 -24.03 6.08 16.88
CA ALA A 92 -25.20 6.97 16.81
C ALA A 92 -24.89 8.31 16.11
N ILE A 93 -23.65 8.78 16.22
CA ILE A 93 -23.18 10.04 15.61
C ILE A 93 -22.66 9.78 14.18
N HIS A 94 -22.08 8.60 13.93
CA HIS A 94 -21.55 8.20 12.62
C HIS A 94 -22.47 7.25 11.82
N ARG A 95 -23.70 6.97 12.29
CA ARG A 95 -24.71 6.26 11.48
C ARG A 95 -25.33 7.26 10.54
N PHE A 96 -24.75 7.35 9.37
CA PHE A 96 -25.42 7.97 8.25
C PHE A 96 -26.47 6.99 7.75
N PRO A 97 -27.73 7.40 7.58
CA PRO A 97 -28.70 6.52 6.97
C PRO A 97 -28.17 6.19 5.57
N LYS A 98 -28.07 4.90 5.22
CA LYS A 98 -27.65 4.43 3.88
C LYS A 98 -28.32 5.21 2.75
N SER A 99 -29.51 5.76 2.99
CA SER A 99 -30.22 6.64 2.07
C SER A 99 -29.46 7.90 1.64
N ARG A 100 -28.55 8.43 2.46
CA ARG A 100 -27.73 9.62 2.17
C ARG A 100 -26.49 9.32 1.33
N THR A 101 -26.12 8.05 1.22
CA THR A 101 -24.98 7.61 0.41
C THR A 101 -25.38 6.69 -0.74
N ILE A 102 -26.68 6.74 -1.11
CA ILE A 102 -27.20 6.01 -2.27
C ILE A 102 -26.55 6.57 -3.52
N GLY A 103 -25.78 5.72 -4.21
CA GLY A 103 -25.09 6.08 -5.46
C GLY A 103 -23.57 6.09 -5.31
N THR A 104 -23.06 6.18 -4.07
CA THR A 104 -21.62 6.11 -3.84
C THR A 104 -21.08 4.73 -4.15
N GLN A 105 -20.08 4.68 -5.03
CA GLN A 105 -19.37 3.45 -5.38
C GLN A 105 -18.16 3.28 -4.45
N TRP A 106 -18.36 2.56 -3.35
CA TRP A 106 -17.31 2.32 -2.37
C TRP A 106 -16.21 1.45 -2.95
N ALA A 107 -14.95 1.84 -2.74
CA ALA A 107 -13.78 1.17 -3.31
C ALA A 107 -13.77 -0.33 -3.03
N GLY A 108 -14.03 -0.74 -1.78
CA GLY A 108 -14.07 -2.14 -1.39
C GLY A 108 -15.15 -2.94 -2.11
N GLU A 109 -16.35 -2.38 -2.26
CA GLU A 109 -17.49 -3.03 -2.93
C GLU A 109 -17.26 -3.15 -4.44
N THR A 110 -16.73 -2.11 -5.07
CA THR A 110 -16.47 -2.05 -6.52
C THR A 110 -15.31 -2.97 -6.92
N LEU A 111 -14.17 -2.88 -6.23
CA LEU A 111 -12.94 -3.58 -6.60
C LEU A 111 -12.94 -5.06 -6.17
N ILE A 112 -13.59 -5.37 -5.05
CA ILE A 112 -13.65 -6.72 -4.47
C ILE A 112 -15.11 -7.06 -4.13
N PRO A 113 -15.92 -7.51 -5.10
CA PRO A 113 -17.37 -7.70 -4.92
C PRO A 113 -17.75 -8.67 -3.80
N ASP A 114 -16.92 -9.68 -3.52
CA ASP A 114 -17.11 -10.60 -2.40
C ASP A 114 -16.21 -10.23 -1.22
N ALA A 115 -16.82 -9.84 -0.11
CA ALA A 115 -16.12 -9.44 1.11
C ALA A 115 -15.26 -10.57 1.69
N GLU A 116 -15.55 -11.85 1.42
CA GLU A 116 -14.68 -12.95 1.87
C GLU A 116 -13.29 -12.90 1.23
N ASN A 117 -13.19 -12.29 0.06
CA ASN A 117 -11.94 -12.11 -0.68
C ASN A 117 -11.25 -10.79 -0.34
N TYR A 118 -11.77 -10.01 0.61
CA TYR A 118 -11.12 -8.78 1.05
C TYR A 118 -9.85 -9.10 1.84
N THR A 119 -8.70 -8.84 1.21
CA THR A 119 -7.34 -8.93 1.75
C THR A 119 -6.54 -7.74 1.25
N MET A 120 -5.47 -7.38 1.94
CA MET A 120 -4.61 -6.26 1.52
C MET A 120 -3.95 -6.54 0.17
N GLY A 121 -3.53 -7.79 -0.06
CA GLY A 121 -2.97 -8.21 -1.35
C GLY A 121 -3.97 -8.07 -2.51
N ASN A 122 -5.21 -8.51 -2.31
CA ASN A 122 -6.25 -8.38 -3.32
C ASN A 122 -6.65 -6.93 -3.55
N LEU A 123 -6.67 -6.10 -2.50
CA LEU A 123 -6.95 -4.67 -2.63
C LEU A 123 -5.88 -3.97 -3.49
N ILE A 124 -4.60 -4.19 -3.19
CA ILE A 124 -3.49 -3.62 -3.97
C ILE A 124 -3.56 -4.09 -5.42
N ALA A 125 -3.78 -5.39 -5.64
CA ALA A 125 -3.91 -5.94 -6.99
C ALA A 125 -5.11 -5.35 -7.75
N ALA A 126 -6.26 -5.20 -7.11
CA ALA A 126 -7.45 -4.63 -7.73
C ALA A 126 -7.27 -3.15 -8.09
N LEU A 127 -6.71 -2.35 -7.17
CA LEU A 127 -6.39 -0.94 -7.39
C LEU A 127 -5.40 -0.75 -8.54
N ALA A 128 -4.36 -1.59 -8.59
CA ALA A 128 -3.36 -1.53 -9.64
C ALA A 128 -3.96 -1.98 -10.98
N ALA A 129 -4.76 -3.06 -11.00
CA ALA A 129 -5.42 -3.51 -12.22
C ALA A 129 -6.37 -2.45 -12.78
N ASP A 130 -7.16 -1.79 -11.93
CA ASP A 130 -8.16 -0.84 -12.38
C ASP A 130 -7.50 0.41 -12.98
N ASN A 131 -6.43 0.88 -12.33
CA ASN A 131 -5.61 1.96 -12.86
C ASN A 131 -4.86 1.57 -14.14
N LEU A 132 -4.26 0.37 -14.22
CA LEU A 132 -3.57 -0.10 -15.42
C LEU A 132 -4.53 -0.20 -16.60
N ASN A 133 -5.69 -0.82 -16.42
CA ASN A 133 -6.70 -0.95 -17.47
C ASN A 133 -7.19 0.42 -17.98
N ARG A 134 -7.21 1.44 -17.12
CA ARG A 134 -7.60 2.80 -17.48
C ARG A 134 -6.49 3.59 -18.16
N ALA A 135 -5.31 3.62 -17.55
CA ALA A 135 -4.18 4.46 -17.96
C ALA A 135 -3.35 3.84 -19.07
N LEU A 136 -3.25 2.50 -19.09
CA LEU A 136 -2.34 1.70 -19.92
C LEU A 136 -3.05 0.43 -20.42
N PRO A 137 -4.11 0.54 -21.25
CA PRO A 137 -4.90 -0.62 -21.69
C PRO A 137 -4.09 -1.68 -22.45
N ASP A 138 -2.98 -1.28 -23.07
CA ASP A 138 -2.07 -2.17 -23.80
C ASP A 138 -0.94 -2.76 -22.93
N PHE A 139 -0.98 -2.55 -21.61
CA PHE A 139 0.06 -3.04 -20.70
C PHE A 139 0.20 -4.57 -20.80
N LYS A 140 1.46 -5.03 -20.84
CA LYS A 140 1.86 -6.44 -20.83
C LYS A 140 3.03 -6.64 -19.87
N GLY A 141 3.12 -7.86 -19.33
CA GLY A 141 4.17 -8.25 -18.39
C GLY A 141 3.68 -8.30 -16.95
N THR A 142 4.55 -8.00 -15.99
CA THR A 142 4.25 -8.10 -14.56
C THR A 142 4.52 -6.78 -13.86
N LEU A 143 3.53 -6.29 -13.12
CA LEU A 143 3.71 -5.21 -12.15
C LEU A 143 3.91 -5.84 -10.77
N ARG A 144 5.08 -5.67 -10.16
CA ARG A 144 5.35 -6.11 -8.80
C ARG A 144 5.35 -4.92 -7.84
N LEU A 145 4.47 -4.97 -6.85
CA LEU A 145 4.41 -4.01 -5.76
C LEU A 145 4.94 -4.67 -4.48
N THR A 146 6.09 -4.20 -4.02
CA THR A 146 6.70 -4.63 -2.75
C THR A 146 6.38 -3.62 -1.66
N ILE A 147 5.83 -4.07 -0.54
CA ILE A 147 5.54 -3.25 0.63
C ILE A 147 6.48 -3.63 1.77
N ASP A 148 7.38 -2.71 2.08
CA ASP A 148 8.39 -2.91 3.11
C ASP A 148 7.87 -2.55 4.49
N ARG A 149 7.19 -1.40 4.58
CA ARG A 149 6.63 -0.87 5.83
C ARG A 149 5.27 -0.26 5.57
N LEU A 150 4.37 -0.47 6.52
CA LEU A 150 3.04 0.12 6.56
C LEU A 150 2.80 0.63 7.99
N LYS A 151 2.35 1.88 8.11
CA LYS A 151 1.88 2.48 9.36
C LYS A 151 0.53 3.15 9.10
N VAL A 152 -0.45 2.80 9.92
CA VAL A 152 -1.74 3.51 9.99
C VAL A 152 -1.78 4.26 11.33
N SER A 153 -2.24 5.50 11.31
CA SER A 153 -2.25 6.38 12.47
C SER A 153 -3.43 6.10 13.40
N SER A 154 -3.20 5.44 14.54
CA SER A 154 -4.21 5.33 15.61
C SER A 154 -4.12 6.54 16.54
N HIS A 155 -4.99 7.55 16.43
CA HIS A 155 -4.96 8.73 17.32
C HIS A 155 -6.28 8.95 18.07
N PRO A 156 -6.35 8.61 19.37
CA PRO A 156 -7.47 8.99 20.24
C PRO A 156 -7.41 10.44 20.78
N ILE A 157 -6.40 11.26 20.42
CA ILE A 157 -6.22 12.63 20.95
C ILE A 157 -5.82 13.59 19.82
N ALA A 158 -6.71 14.55 19.50
CA ALA A 158 -6.60 15.54 18.43
C ALA A 158 -5.40 16.52 18.51
N PHE A 159 -4.53 16.41 19.51
CA PHE A 159 -3.40 17.32 19.74
C PHE A 159 -2.06 16.83 19.17
N LEU A 160 -2.00 15.56 18.71
CA LEU A 160 -0.81 14.96 18.12
C LEU A 160 -1.04 14.62 16.64
N ASN A 161 -1.56 15.54 15.82
CA ASN A 161 -1.83 15.36 14.39
C ASN A 161 -0.57 15.16 13.50
N ALA A 162 0.52 14.60 14.02
CA ALA A 162 1.83 14.55 13.35
C ALA A 162 2.28 13.14 12.94
N SER A 163 1.52 12.07 13.22
CA SER A 163 1.83 10.75 12.67
C SER A 163 0.94 10.45 11.47
N ASN A 164 1.32 10.89 10.27
CA ASN A 164 0.57 10.53 9.06
C ASN A 164 0.64 9.02 8.81
N SER A 165 -0.47 8.43 8.33
CA SER A 165 -0.45 7.07 7.76
C SER A 165 0.49 7.06 6.56
N TYR A 166 1.35 6.05 6.46
CA TYR A 166 2.31 5.94 5.37
C TYR A 166 2.61 4.51 4.98
N VAL A 167 3.05 4.36 3.73
CA VAL A 167 3.59 3.12 3.16
C VAL A 167 4.95 3.42 2.55
N MET A 168 5.91 2.54 2.80
CA MET A 168 7.19 2.50 2.11
C MET A 168 7.31 1.17 1.38
N GLY A 169 7.81 1.23 0.15
CA GLY A 169 7.95 0.06 -0.68
C GLY A 169 8.66 0.37 -1.99
N LYS A 170 8.50 -0.54 -2.94
CA LYS A 170 9.10 -0.48 -4.26
C LYS A 170 8.11 -0.99 -5.29
N VAL A 171 8.11 -0.37 -6.46
CA VAL A 171 7.36 -0.83 -7.62
C VAL A 171 8.31 -1.22 -8.74
N GLU A 172 8.06 -2.38 -9.35
CA GLU A 172 8.85 -2.92 -10.45
C GLU A 172 7.92 -3.27 -11.61
N TRP A 173 8.29 -2.85 -12.81
CA TRP A 173 7.67 -3.30 -14.05
C TRP A 173 8.61 -4.26 -14.75
N LEU A 174 8.15 -5.49 -14.95
CA LEU A 174 8.81 -6.52 -15.73
C LEU A 174 8.06 -6.70 -17.05
N ASP A 175 8.80 -6.91 -18.15
CA ASP A 175 8.20 -7.22 -19.45
C ASP A 175 7.60 -8.64 -19.49
N SER A 176 7.05 -9.03 -20.64
CA SER A 176 6.47 -10.37 -20.83
C SER A 176 7.48 -11.51 -20.75
N GLU A 177 8.78 -11.23 -20.87
CA GLU A 177 9.86 -12.20 -20.76
C GLU A 177 10.41 -12.27 -19.32
N GLY A 178 9.94 -11.39 -18.44
CA GLY A 178 10.37 -11.29 -17.04
C GLY A 178 11.61 -10.42 -16.85
N HIS A 179 12.03 -9.64 -17.85
CA HIS A 179 13.12 -8.68 -17.69
C HIS A 179 12.62 -7.41 -17.02
N LEU A 180 13.41 -6.87 -16.09
CA LEU A 180 13.09 -5.63 -15.40
C LEU A 180 13.21 -4.45 -16.38
N VAL A 181 12.09 -3.77 -16.65
CA VAL A 181 12.02 -2.57 -17.49
C VAL A 181 12.27 -1.32 -16.66
N LYS A 182 11.61 -1.21 -15.50
CA LYS A 182 11.72 -0.05 -14.59
C LYS A 182 11.50 -0.48 -13.14
N SER A 183 12.21 0.17 -12.22
CA SER A 183 12.08 -0.03 -10.77
C SER A 183 12.18 1.31 -10.07
N GLN A 184 11.32 1.54 -9.07
CA GLN A 184 11.30 2.78 -8.32
C GLN A 184 10.96 2.52 -6.85
N ASP A 185 11.75 3.09 -5.94
CA ASP A 185 11.41 3.15 -4.53
C ASP A 185 10.35 4.23 -4.29
N VAL A 186 9.34 3.90 -3.49
CA VAL A 186 8.15 4.72 -3.27
C VAL A 186 7.92 4.86 -1.77
N THR A 187 7.81 6.11 -1.32
CA THR A 187 7.33 6.44 0.03
C THR A 187 6.10 7.33 -0.11
N ALA A 188 4.95 6.82 0.33
CA ALA A 188 3.67 7.50 0.21
C ALA A 188 3.14 7.80 1.62
N ASN A 189 3.06 9.09 1.97
CA ASN A 189 2.34 9.56 3.15
C ASN A 189 0.93 9.92 2.70
N LEU A 190 -0.10 9.29 3.26
CA LEU A 190 -1.49 9.54 2.88
C LEU A 190 -1.78 11.04 2.93
N VAL A 191 -2.14 11.61 1.78
CA VAL A 191 -2.65 12.97 1.66
C VAL A 191 -4.16 12.86 1.50
N ILE A 192 -4.90 13.46 2.43
CA ILE A 192 -6.35 13.37 2.47
C ILE A 192 -6.92 14.25 1.36
N ASP A 193 -7.65 13.64 0.44
CA ASP A 193 -8.50 14.34 -0.53
C ASP A 193 -9.97 14.19 -0.10
N PRO A 194 -10.54 15.17 0.62
CA PRO A 194 -11.88 15.05 1.14
C PRO A 194 -12.93 15.45 0.09
N SER A 195 -13.99 14.65 -0.02
CA SER A 195 -15.23 15.00 -0.72
C SER A 195 -16.36 15.16 0.29
N VAL A 196 -17.19 16.20 0.12
CA VAL A 196 -18.44 16.38 0.87
C VAL A 196 -19.66 15.86 0.11
N ASP A 197 -19.45 15.32 -1.10
CA ASP A 197 -20.51 14.69 -1.88
C ASP A 197 -20.80 13.30 -1.30
N LEU A 198 -21.96 13.20 -0.65
CA LEU A 198 -22.39 11.96 -0.01
C LEU A 198 -22.81 10.89 -1.02
N ASN A 199 -23.13 11.27 -2.27
CA ASN A 199 -23.51 10.38 -3.37
C ASN A 199 -22.43 10.34 -4.46
N TYR A 200 -21.17 10.35 -4.05
CA TYR A 200 -20.02 10.47 -4.94
C TYR A 200 -20.00 9.39 -6.03
N ASP A 201 -20.08 9.84 -7.29
CA ASP A 201 -20.00 9.02 -8.50
C ASP A 201 -18.72 9.29 -9.32
N GLY A 202 -17.78 10.02 -8.73
CA GLY A 202 -16.53 10.40 -9.39
C GLY A 202 -15.56 9.23 -9.55
N PRO A 203 -14.45 9.46 -10.28
CA PRO A 203 -13.56 8.39 -10.72
C PRO A 203 -12.61 7.84 -9.62
N LYS A 204 -12.48 8.53 -8.48
CA LYS A 204 -11.56 8.13 -7.40
C LYS A 204 -12.15 7.02 -6.54
N TYR A 205 -11.27 6.33 -5.81
CA TYR A 205 -11.68 5.24 -4.94
C TYR A 205 -12.26 5.79 -3.64
N ALA A 206 -13.58 5.72 -3.48
CA ALA A 206 -14.27 6.26 -2.32
C ALA A 206 -14.06 5.39 -1.07
N PHE A 207 -13.62 6.04 0.00
CA PHE A 207 -13.53 5.49 1.36
C PHE A 207 -14.31 6.39 2.32
N ILE A 208 -14.83 5.83 3.41
CA ILE A 208 -15.56 6.60 4.43
C ILE A 208 -14.57 7.40 5.29
N GLU A 209 -15.01 8.54 5.83
CA GLU A 209 -14.23 9.42 6.71
C GLU A 209 -13.43 8.69 7.81
N THR A 210 -14.00 7.67 8.44
CA THR A 210 -13.34 6.90 9.51
C THR A 210 -12.19 6.04 9.01
N ASP A 211 -12.21 5.61 7.74
CA ASP A 211 -11.20 4.74 7.15
C ASP A 211 -9.81 5.39 7.12
N GLU A 212 -9.76 6.72 7.06
CA GLU A 212 -8.51 7.49 7.04
C GLU A 212 -7.61 7.18 8.25
N ALA A 213 -8.23 7.05 9.44
CA ALA A 213 -7.53 6.84 10.70
C ALA A 213 -7.48 5.36 11.10
N ASP A 214 -8.53 4.59 10.79
CA ASP A 214 -8.72 3.27 11.38
C ASP A 214 -8.42 2.11 10.40
N ARG A 215 -8.31 2.40 9.09
CA ARG A 215 -8.11 1.37 8.07
C ARG A 215 -6.86 1.58 7.23
N VAL A 216 -6.38 0.46 6.71
CA VAL A 216 -5.21 0.39 5.84
C VAL A 216 -5.56 0.79 4.40
N GLY A 217 -6.83 0.61 4.00
CA GLY A 217 -7.31 0.74 2.63
C GLY A 217 -6.93 2.06 1.93
N PRO A 218 -7.28 3.24 2.47
CA PRO A 218 -6.94 4.53 1.85
C PRO A 218 -5.44 4.72 1.68
N THR A 219 -4.66 4.29 2.66
CA THR A 219 -3.19 4.42 2.61
C THR A 219 -2.58 3.55 1.51
N LEU A 220 -3.10 2.33 1.31
CA LEU A 220 -2.67 1.46 0.21
C LEU A 220 -3.11 1.99 -1.16
N ALA A 221 -4.32 2.54 -1.27
CA ALA A 221 -4.78 3.20 -2.49
C ALA A 221 -3.86 4.35 -2.88
N TYR A 222 -3.49 5.20 -1.92
CA TYR A 222 -2.55 6.29 -2.16
C TYR A 222 -1.14 5.80 -2.54
N PHE A 223 -0.69 4.69 -1.94
CA PHE A 223 0.58 4.06 -2.33
C PHE A 223 0.54 3.57 -3.78
N VAL A 224 -0.54 2.90 -4.21
CA VAL A 224 -0.69 2.42 -5.59
C VAL A 224 -0.70 3.60 -6.57
N GLU A 225 -1.44 4.67 -6.27
CA GLU A 225 -1.43 5.91 -7.05
C GLU A 225 0.01 6.42 -7.24
N LYS A 226 0.74 6.65 -6.15
CA LYS A 226 2.11 7.18 -6.22
C LYS A 226 3.11 6.22 -6.87
N ALA A 227 2.90 4.92 -6.71
CA ALA A 227 3.71 3.91 -7.38
C ALA A 227 3.52 3.99 -8.90
N LEU A 228 2.27 4.03 -9.37
CA LEU A 228 1.97 4.08 -10.80
C LEU A 228 2.40 5.41 -11.42
N GLU A 229 2.15 6.55 -10.76
CA GLU A 229 2.62 7.87 -11.20
C GLU A 229 4.14 7.92 -11.34
N SER A 230 4.88 7.22 -10.46
CA SER A 230 6.33 7.18 -10.55
C SER A 230 6.85 6.36 -11.74
N LEU A 231 6.10 5.32 -12.15
CA LEU A 231 6.42 4.51 -13.31
C LEU A 231 6.02 5.20 -14.62
N TRP A 232 4.85 5.84 -14.65
CA TRP A 232 4.26 6.47 -15.82
C TRP A 232 3.77 7.89 -15.52
N PRO A 233 4.70 8.85 -15.29
CA PRO A 233 4.34 10.22 -14.93
C PRO A 233 3.50 10.92 -15.99
N GLU A 234 3.58 10.49 -17.25
CA GLU A 234 2.79 11.00 -18.36
C GLU A 234 1.31 10.55 -18.35
N GLN A 235 0.91 9.67 -17.42
CA GLN A 235 -0.47 9.20 -17.25
C GLN A 235 -1.08 9.61 -15.89
N ASP A 236 -0.51 10.57 -15.17
CA ASP A 236 -0.95 10.95 -13.82
C ASP A 236 -2.45 11.29 -13.75
N ASP A 237 -2.97 11.96 -14.78
CA ASP A 237 -4.35 12.40 -14.94
C ASP A 237 -5.36 11.24 -15.07
N LYS A 238 -4.87 10.04 -15.39
CA LYS A 238 -5.68 8.82 -15.52
C LYS A 238 -5.50 7.86 -14.34
N ILE A 239 -4.55 8.13 -13.47
CA ILE A 239 -4.29 7.34 -12.26
C ILE A 239 -5.14 7.92 -11.14
N ASN A 240 -6.02 7.08 -10.62
CA ASN A 240 -6.91 7.46 -9.54
C ASN A 240 -6.35 7.01 -8.20
N GLY A 241 -6.46 7.91 -7.24
CA GLY A 241 -6.16 7.71 -5.83
C GLY A 241 -7.40 7.48 -4.97
N PRO A 242 -7.22 7.44 -3.63
CA PRO A 242 -8.32 7.47 -2.70
C PRO A 242 -9.00 8.85 -2.68
N VAL A 243 -10.29 8.85 -2.38
CA VAL A 243 -11.05 10.02 -1.95
C VAL A 243 -11.77 9.68 -0.65
N ILE A 244 -11.73 10.58 0.32
CA ILE A 244 -12.39 10.40 1.62
C ILE A 244 -13.74 11.10 1.59
N ILE A 245 -14.82 10.33 1.66
CA ILE A 245 -16.17 10.85 1.73
C ILE A 245 -16.45 11.30 3.17
N ARG A 246 -16.45 12.61 3.37
CA ARG A 246 -16.79 13.25 4.65
C ARG A 246 -18.28 13.15 4.89
N LEU A 247 -18.62 12.46 5.96
CA LEU A 247 -20.01 12.31 6.34
C LEU A 247 -20.39 13.35 7.40
N SER A 248 -19.41 13.87 8.13
CA SER A 248 -19.57 14.89 9.18
C SER A 248 -19.08 16.27 8.66
N GLY A 249 -19.90 17.31 8.76
CA GLY A 249 -19.55 18.66 8.27
C GLY A 249 -20.43 19.78 8.85
N PRO A 250 -20.04 21.07 8.70
CA PRO A 250 -20.64 22.22 9.42
C PRO A 250 -22.14 22.48 9.17
N ASN A 251 -22.78 21.70 8.28
CA ASN A 251 -24.21 21.77 7.98
C ASN A 251 -25.04 20.64 8.60
N GLU A 252 -24.45 19.80 9.47
CA GLU A 252 -25.22 18.83 10.24
C GLU A 252 -26.04 19.56 11.32
N SER A 253 -27.33 19.75 11.05
CA SER A 253 -28.29 20.08 12.09
C SER A 253 -28.46 18.87 13.00
N ILE A 254 -27.82 18.92 14.16
CA ILE A 254 -28.09 17.99 15.26
C ILE A 254 -29.53 18.27 15.72
N ILE A 255 -30.48 17.47 15.24
CA ILE A 255 -31.85 17.50 15.75
C ILE A 255 -31.84 16.74 17.07
N PHE A 256 -31.87 17.47 18.18
CA PHE A 256 -32.17 16.88 19.49
C PHE A 256 -33.66 16.57 19.53
N ASN A 257 -34.01 15.27 19.55
CA ASN A 257 -35.37 14.87 19.94
C ASN A 257 -35.50 15.07 21.46
N ASN A 258 -36.21 16.13 21.87
CA ASN A 258 -36.69 16.31 23.24
C ASN A 258 -37.90 15.41 23.52
#